data_AF-A0A973D8A4-F1
#
_entry.id   AF-A0A973D8A4-F1
#
_cell.length_a   1.000
_cell.length_b   1.000
_cell.length_c   1.000
_cell.angle_alpha   90.00
_cell.angle_beta   90.00
_cell.angle_gamma   90.00
#
_symmetry.space_group_name_H-M   'P 1'
#
loop_
_entity.id
_entity.type
_entity.pdbx_description
1 polymer ?
#
loop_
_entity_poly.entity_id
_entity_poly.type
_entity_poly.pdbx_seq_one_letter_code
_entity_poly.pdbx_strand_id
1 'polypeptide(L)'
;MFFALMVCAISLSSFYLVDAFNPWLAFLVCLTSFLVVFITKRIMTYKKYGFGSKWAMSISKDELKIDKLTFKEHQNHTLTIAKNEIAEVLFHYTMDLKRKRKFGEPRIRLPTLHVCEIHLKNGDTYEIDGMRVGLFNVLYLMVFHGYPLSFKGTFAGGARNALILLLRMFALSAIASALSMLFINLKP
;
A
#
# COMPACT_ATOMS: atom_id res chain seq x y z
N MET A 1 -9.76 2.16 3.48
CA MET A 1 -10.80 3.02 4.09
C MET A 1 -12.14 2.29 4.10
N PHE A 2 -12.69 1.92 2.95
CA PHE A 2 -13.96 1.18 2.81
C PHE A 2 -14.14 -0.01 3.78
N PHE A 3 -13.20 -0.96 3.81
CA PHE A 3 -13.27 -2.11 4.72
C PHE A 3 -13.27 -1.75 6.21
N ALA A 4 -12.58 -0.66 6.61
CA ALA A 4 -12.59 -0.22 8.00
C ALA A 4 -13.96 0.37 8.38
N LEU A 5 -14.60 1.09 7.45
CA LEU A 5 -15.96 1.61 7.64
C LEU A 5 -17.00 0.48 7.75
N MET A 6 -16.89 -0.55 6.91
CA MET A 6 -17.74 -1.75 7.02
C MET A 6 -17.58 -2.44 8.38
N VAL A 7 -16.34 -2.57 8.87
CA VAL A 7 -16.06 -3.13 10.19
C VAL A 7 -16.67 -2.27 11.31
N CYS A 8 -16.54 -0.94 11.24
CA CYS A 8 -17.18 -0.05 12.20
C CYS A 8 -18.71 -0.14 12.14
N ALA A 9 -19.29 -0.26 10.95
CA ALA A 9 -20.74 -0.41 10.77
C ALA A 9 -21.26 -1.71 11.40
N ILE A 10 -20.56 -2.84 11.19
CA ILE A 10 -20.91 -4.13 11.82
C ILE A 10 -20.77 -4.05 13.34
N SER A 11 -19.74 -3.36 13.83
CA SER A 11 -19.54 -3.13 15.27
C SER A 11 -20.59 -2.20 15.88
N LEU A 12 -21.16 -1.27 15.12
CA LEU A 12 -22.26 -0.42 15.61
C LEU A 12 -23.58 -1.18 15.58
N SER A 13 -23.82 -1.96 14.52
CA SER A 13 -25.02 -2.78 14.41
C SER A 13 -25.09 -3.87 15.47
N SER A 14 -23.94 -4.38 15.96
CA SER A 14 -23.92 -5.37 17.04
C SER A 14 -24.55 -4.85 18.33
N PHE A 15 -24.47 -3.54 18.63
CA PHE A 15 -25.14 -2.97 19.79
C PHE A 15 -26.67 -3.04 19.67
N TYR A 16 -27.21 -2.78 18.48
CA TYR A 16 -28.66 -2.88 18.24
C TYR A 16 -29.18 -4.33 18.16
N LEU A 17 -28.35 -5.24 17.63
CA LEU A 17 -28.71 -6.64 17.45
C LEU A 17 -28.83 -7.42 18.78
N VAL A 18 -28.08 -7.02 19.81
CA VAL A 18 -28.19 -7.60 21.16
C VAL A 18 -29.56 -7.38 21.77
N ASP A 19 -30.17 -6.22 21.53
CA ASP A 19 -31.46 -5.86 22.13
C ASP A 19 -32.66 -6.40 21.34
N ALA A 20 -32.49 -6.63 20.03
CA ALA A 20 -33.57 -7.01 19.12
C ALA A 20 -33.71 -8.52 18.88
N PHE A 21 -32.65 -9.30 19.11
CA PHE A 21 -32.60 -10.73 18.78
C PHE A 21 -31.97 -11.57 19.88
N ASN A 22 -32.15 -12.89 19.82
CA ASN A 22 -31.46 -13.84 20.71
C ASN A 22 -29.93 -13.60 20.62
N PRO A 23 -29.21 -13.47 21.76
CA PRO A 23 -27.78 -13.20 21.81
C PRO A 23 -26.93 -14.14 20.95
N TRP A 24 -27.32 -15.41 20.88
CA TRP A 24 -26.61 -16.43 20.09
C TRP A 24 -26.73 -16.17 18.58
N LEU A 25 -27.91 -15.70 18.15
CA LEU A 25 -28.22 -15.36 16.77
C LEU A 25 -27.52 -14.04 16.37
N ALA A 26 -27.54 -13.04 17.25
CA ALA A 26 -26.80 -11.78 17.08
C ALA A 26 -25.29 -12.01 16.94
N PHE A 27 -24.71 -12.88 17.77
CA PHE A 27 -23.30 -13.25 17.70
C PHE A 27 -22.94 -13.91 16.37
N LEU A 28 -23.72 -14.90 15.92
CA LEU A 28 -23.47 -15.58 14.63
C LEU A 28 -23.56 -14.62 13.44
N VAL A 29 -24.54 -13.70 13.44
CA VAL A 29 -24.71 -12.73 12.36
C VAL A 29 -23.51 -11.77 12.28
N CYS A 30 -23.04 -11.27 13.43
CA CYS A 30 -21.87 -10.39 13.46
C CYS A 30 -20.58 -11.13 13.08
N LEU A 31 -20.37 -12.36 13.58
CA LEU A 31 -19.20 -13.17 13.26
C LEU A 31 -19.11 -13.49 11.75
N THR A 32 -20.23 -13.94 11.16
CA THR A 32 -20.30 -14.25 9.73
C THR A 32 -20.09 -13.00 8.89
N SER A 33 -20.66 -11.85 9.27
CA SER A 33 -20.44 -10.57 8.60
C SER A 33 -18.98 -10.14 8.62
N PHE A 34 -18.30 -10.26 9.76
CA PHE A 34 -16.86 -9.98 9.85
C PHE A 34 -16.05 -10.92 8.96
N LEU A 35 -16.33 -12.22 8.99
CA LEU A 35 -15.68 -13.23 8.14
C LEU A 35 -15.81 -12.89 6.65
N VAL A 36 -17.02 -12.52 6.20
CA VAL A 36 -17.27 -12.11 4.81
C VAL A 36 -16.41 -10.91 4.45
N VAL A 37 -16.40 -9.85 5.27
CA VAL A 37 -15.57 -8.65 5.03
C VAL A 37 -14.09 -8.99 4.95
N PHE A 38 -13.59 -9.88 5.82
CA PHE A 38 -12.21 -10.35 5.79
C PHE A 38 -11.88 -11.14 4.51
N ILE A 39 -12.74 -12.07 4.12
CA ILE A 39 -12.57 -12.88 2.92
C ILE A 39 -12.61 -11.98 1.68
N THR A 40 -13.59 -11.10 1.54
CA THR A 40 -13.70 -10.15 0.42
C THR A 40 -12.47 -9.25 0.35
N LYS A 41 -11.98 -8.73 1.48
CA LYS A 41 -10.75 -7.95 1.52
C LYS A 41 -9.55 -8.75 1.00
N ARG A 42 -9.44 -10.01 1.41
CA ARG A 42 -8.34 -10.89 1.01
C ARG A 42 -8.41 -11.22 -0.48
N ILE A 43 -9.59 -11.55 -1.01
CA ILE A 43 -9.83 -11.76 -2.45
C ILE A 43 -9.49 -10.50 -3.26
N MET A 44 -9.95 -9.33 -2.84
CA MET A 44 -9.61 -8.06 -3.51
C MET A 44 -8.11 -7.77 -3.48
N THR A 45 -7.45 -8.08 -2.38
CA THR A 45 -6.00 -7.95 -2.25
C THR A 45 -5.29 -8.87 -3.24
N TYR A 46 -5.72 -10.13 -3.35
CA TYR A 46 -5.18 -11.06 -4.36
C TYR A 46 -5.48 -10.64 -5.79
N LYS A 47 -6.67 -10.07 -6.07
CA LYS A 47 -6.97 -9.52 -7.40
C LYS A 47 -6.06 -8.34 -7.73
N LYS A 48 -5.76 -7.48 -6.74
CA LYS A 48 -4.93 -6.28 -6.93
C LYS A 48 -3.43 -6.59 -7.06
N TYR A 49 -2.90 -7.45 -6.19
CA TYR A 49 -1.46 -7.72 -6.10
C TYR A 49 -1.06 -9.05 -6.74
N GLY A 50 -2.02 -9.90 -7.10
CA GLY A 50 -1.77 -11.28 -7.53
C GLY A 50 -1.57 -12.24 -6.35
N PHE A 51 -1.54 -13.53 -6.67
CA PHE A 51 -1.13 -14.60 -5.75
C PHE A 51 0.29 -15.06 -6.13
N GLY A 52 1.18 -15.23 -5.14
CA GLY A 52 2.56 -15.70 -5.35
C GLY A 52 3.56 -14.63 -5.82
N SER A 53 4.75 -15.07 -6.23
CA SER A 53 5.78 -14.21 -6.83
C SER A 53 5.41 -13.89 -8.27
N LYS A 54 5.10 -12.62 -8.56
CA LYS A 54 4.90 -12.15 -9.93
C LYS A 54 6.10 -11.35 -10.39
N TRP A 55 6.49 -11.57 -11.64
CA TRP A 55 7.45 -10.71 -12.31
C TRP A 55 6.88 -9.28 -12.38
N ALA A 56 7.67 -8.30 -11.94
CA ALA A 56 7.24 -6.91 -11.83
C ALA A 56 7.98 -5.99 -12.79
N MET A 57 9.29 -6.22 -12.95
CA MET A 57 10.15 -5.41 -13.81
C MET A 57 11.43 -6.19 -14.17
N SER A 58 11.92 -6.01 -15.39
CA SER A 58 13.28 -6.35 -15.82
C SER A 58 13.98 -5.09 -16.29
N ILE A 59 15.23 -4.92 -15.84
CA ILE A 59 16.09 -3.79 -16.20
C ILE A 59 17.31 -4.41 -16.88
N SER A 60 17.57 -4.01 -18.11
CA SER A 60 18.76 -4.42 -18.85
C SER A 60 19.60 -3.21 -19.23
N LYS A 61 20.67 -3.40 -19.99
CA LYS A 61 21.47 -2.29 -20.53
C LYS A 61 20.72 -1.50 -21.60
N ASP A 62 19.79 -2.15 -22.29
CA ASP A 62 19.22 -1.65 -23.54
C ASP A 62 17.72 -1.30 -23.40
N GLU A 63 17.01 -1.95 -22.47
CA GLU A 63 15.55 -1.81 -22.34
C GLU A 63 15.06 -1.97 -20.89
N LEU A 64 13.91 -1.35 -20.60
CA LEU A 64 13.11 -1.56 -19.41
C LEU A 64 11.84 -2.32 -19.79
N LYS A 65 11.58 -3.43 -19.13
CA LYS A 65 10.32 -4.17 -19.25
C LYS A 65 9.57 -4.07 -17.93
N ILE A 66 8.35 -3.55 -17.95
CA ILE A 66 7.58 -3.24 -16.74
C ILE A 66 6.21 -3.91 -16.85
N ASP A 67 5.85 -4.73 -15.86
CA ASP A 67 4.53 -5.34 -15.79
C ASP A 67 3.44 -4.28 -15.64
N LYS A 68 2.30 -4.51 -16.27
CA LYS A 68 1.16 -3.59 -16.27
C LYS A 68 0.65 -3.22 -14.88
N LEU A 69 0.81 -4.13 -13.91
CA LEU A 69 0.37 -3.91 -12.54
C LEU A 69 1.36 -3.07 -11.73
N THR A 70 2.60 -2.94 -12.19
CA THR A 70 3.69 -2.20 -11.51
C THR A 70 3.51 -0.69 -11.58
N PHE A 71 2.74 -0.19 -12.55
CA PHE A 71 2.39 1.22 -12.63
C PHE A 71 1.36 1.60 -11.57
N LYS A 72 1.48 2.81 -11.04
CA LYS A 72 0.52 3.37 -10.09
C LYS A 72 -0.86 3.56 -10.74
N GLU A 73 -0.87 4.03 -11.97
CA GLU A 73 -2.05 3.96 -12.85
C GLU A 73 -1.98 2.68 -13.67
N HIS A 74 -2.95 1.80 -13.47
CA HIS A 74 -2.94 0.49 -14.11
C HIS A 74 -2.94 0.61 -15.62
N GLN A 75 -1.90 0.05 -16.23
CA GLN A 75 -1.83 -0.07 -17.68
C GLN A 75 -2.54 -1.33 -18.15
N ASN A 76 -3.00 -1.32 -19.40
CA ASN A 76 -3.67 -2.47 -20.00
C ASN A 76 -2.67 -3.56 -20.44
N HIS A 77 -1.42 -3.18 -20.70
CA HIS A 77 -0.39 -4.05 -21.26
C HIS A 77 0.96 -3.85 -20.56
N THR A 78 1.82 -4.87 -20.68
CA THR A 78 3.22 -4.81 -20.26
C THR A 78 3.95 -3.83 -21.16
N LEU A 79 4.70 -2.91 -20.56
CA LEU A 79 5.40 -1.87 -21.28
C LEU A 79 6.86 -2.27 -21.48
N THR A 80 7.35 -2.15 -22.71
CA THR A 80 8.78 -2.26 -23.02
C THR A 80 9.26 -0.90 -23.53
N ILE A 81 10.22 -0.30 -22.84
CA ILE A 81 10.80 1.01 -23.18
C ILE A 81 12.26 0.80 -23.54
N ALA A 82 12.69 1.27 -24.71
CA ALA A 82 14.10 1.26 -25.05
C ALA A 82 14.85 2.39 -24.31
N LYS A 83 16.06 2.12 -23.83
CA LYS A 83 16.83 3.09 -23.02
C LYS A 83 17.06 4.42 -23.74
N ASN A 84 17.24 4.38 -25.05
CA ASN A 84 17.44 5.56 -25.89
C ASN A 84 16.19 6.46 -26.00
N GLU A 85 14.99 5.93 -25.72
CA GLU A 85 13.72 6.67 -25.70
C GLU A 85 13.50 7.40 -24.38
N ILE A 86 14.24 7.04 -23.33
CA ILE A 86 14.15 7.65 -22.01
C ILE A 86 14.88 8.99 -22.03
N ALA A 87 14.18 10.06 -21.63
CA ALA A 87 14.78 11.36 -21.41
C ALA A 87 15.39 11.41 -20.00
N GLU A 88 14.62 11.05 -18.98
CA GLU A 88 15.06 10.98 -17.60
C GLU A 88 14.25 9.98 -16.77
N VAL A 89 14.83 9.49 -15.68
CA VAL A 89 14.14 8.74 -14.64
C VAL A 89 14.27 9.50 -13.32
N LEU A 90 13.15 9.99 -12.83
CA LEU A 90 13.06 10.85 -11.66
C LEU A 90 12.74 10.02 -10.40
N PHE A 91 13.68 10.00 -9.46
CA PHE A 91 13.49 9.40 -8.15
C PHE A 91 13.14 10.46 -7.11
N HIS A 92 11.95 10.33 -6.53
CA HIS A 92 11.49 11.18 -5.45
C HIS A 92 11.86 10.58 -4.10
N TYR A 93 12.62 11.35 -3.32
CA TYR A 93 13.01 10.97 -1.96
C TYR A 93 12.44 11.95 -0.94
N THR A 94 12.02 11.45 0.22
CA THR A 94 11.84 12.30 1.39
C THR A 94 13.16 12.35 2.15
N MET A 95 13.67 13.56 2.37
CA MET A 95 14.62 13.78 3.45
C MET A 95 13.84 14.13 4.70
N ASP A 96 14.14 13.46 5.80
CA ASP A 96 13.63 13.81 7.12
C ASP A 96 14.28 15.13 7.56
N LEU A 97 13.77 16.25 7.03
CA LEU A 97 14.29 17.61 7.21
C LEU A 97 14.29 18.05 8.69
N LYS A 98 13.64 17.29 9.58
CA LYS A 98 13.62 17.54 11.01
C LYS A 98 14.92 17.17 11.74
N ARG A 99 15.84 16.43 11.13
CA ARG A 99 17.18 16.19 11.72
C ARG A 99 18.27 16.79 10.84
N LYS A 100 18.64 18.05 11.10
CA LYS A 100 20.00 18.51 10.82
C LYS A 100 20.95 17.52 11.52
N ARG A 101 21.78 16.81 10.77
CA ARG A 101 22.81 15.90 11.29
C ARG A 101 23.56 16.61 12.43
N LYS A 102 23.49 16.05 13.64
CA LYS A 102 24.57 16.22 14.62
C LYS A 102 25.53 15.06 14.40
N PHE A 103 26.80 15.35 14.14
CA PHE A 103 27.85 14.33 14.04
C PHE A 103 27.84 13.48 15.32
N GLY A 104 27.73 12.15 15.19
CA GLY A 104 27.81 11.22 16.32
C GLY A 104 26.51 10.51 16.76
N GLU A 105 25.35 10.79 16.16
CA GLU A 105 24.10 10.08 16.52
C GLU A 105 23.91 8.71 15.83
N PRO A 106 23.33 7.71 16.53
CA PRO A 106 23.15 6.36 15.98
C PRO A 106 22.10 6.33 14.86
N ARG A 107 22.52 5.69 13.76
CA ARG A 107 21.80 5.27 12.54
C ARG A 107 20.51 6.03 12.17
N ILE A 108 20.76 7.01 11.32
CA ILE A 108 19.87 7.77 10.44
C ILE A 108 18.85 6.87 9.73
N ARG A 109 17.55 7.23 9.79
CA ARG A 109 16.54 6.71 8.85
C ARG A 109 17.01 7.04 7.44
N LEU A 110 17.31 6.02 6.64
CA LEU A 110 17.70 6.16 5.24
C LEU A 110 16.61 6.95 4.49
N PRO A 111 16.97 7.86 3.57
CA PRO A 111 15.99 8.61 2.78
C PRO A 111 15.06 7.64 2.06
N THR A 112 13.77 7.72 2.32
CA THR A 112 12.80 6.81 1.72
C THR A 112 12.47 7.27 0.30
N LEU A 113 12.72 6.41 -0.68
CA LEU A 113 12.22 6.57 -2.04
C LEU A 113 10.72 6.31 -2.05
N HIS A 114 9.95 7.27 -2.53
CA HIS A 114 8.48 7.20 -2.54
C HIS A 114 7.90 7.00 -3.93
N VAL A 115 8.51 7.62 -4.92
CA VAL A 115 8.00 7.66 -6.29
C VAL A 115 9.18 7.52 -7.25
N CYS A 116 8.97 6.77 -8.32
CA CYS A 116 9.86 6.72 -9.47
C CYS A 116 9.01 7.05 -10.71
N GLU A 117 9.40 8.08 -11.44
CA GLU A 117 8.77 8.49 -12.68
C GLU A 117 9.74 8.26 -13.84
N ILE A 118 9.27 7.68 -14.92
CA ILE A 118 10.03 7.51 -16.15
C ILE A 118 9.48 8.51 -17.16
N HIS A 119 10.31 9.46 -17.58
CA HIS A 119 9.96 10.48 -18.56
C HIS A 119 10.59 10.09 -19.90
N LEU A 120 9.75 9.93 -20.92
CA LEU A 120 10.17 9.60 -22.26
C LEU A 120 10.40 10.86 -23.09
N LYS A 121 11.24 10.73 -24.13
CA LYS A 121 11.54 11.83 -25.07
C LYS A 121 10.32 12.28 -25.88
N ASN A 122 9.31 11.43 -26.01
CA ASN A 122 8.04 11.76 -26.66
C ASN A 122 7.10 12.58 -25.76
N GLY A 123 7.46 12.83 -24.50
CA GLY A 123 6.66 13.56 -23.51
C GLY A 123 5.80 12.67 -22.60
N ASP A 124 5.74 11.36 -22.87
CA ASP A 124 5.00 10.44 -22.01
C ASP A 124 5.70 10.26 -20.66
N THR A 125 4.91 10.15 -19.60
CA THR A 125 5.42 9.96 -18.23
C THR A 125 4.73 8.76 -17.59
N TYR A 126 5.53 7.88 -16.99
CA TYR A 126 5.03 6.69 -16.30
C TYR A 126 5.49 6.65 -14.85
N GLU A 127 4.53 6.56 -13.92
CA GLU A 127 4.81 6.47 -12.49
C GLU A 127 4.79 5.00 -12.00
N ILE A 128 5.88 4.55 -11.41
CA ILE A 128 6.02 3.22 -10.80
C ILE A 128 5.43 3.24 -9.38
N ASP A 129 4.60 2.24 -9.06
CA ASP A 129 4.10 2.02 -7.70
C ASP A 129 5.21 1.46 -6.80
N GLY A 130 5.81 2.33 -5.97
CA GLY A 130 6.86 1.96 -5.02
C GLY A 130 6.45 0.93 -3.95
N MET A 131 5.16 0.61 -3.82
CA MET A 131 4.69 -0.49 -2.97
C MET A 131 4.81 -1.86 -3.64
N ARG A 132 4.94 -1.91 -4.97
CA ARG A 132 5.01 -3.16 -5.75
C ARG A 132 6.43 -3.56 -6.10
N VAL A 133 7.33 -2.60 -6.22
CA VAL A 133 8.74 -2.84 -6.52
C VAL A 133 9.61 -2.08 -5.52
N GLY A 134 10.62 -2.76 -4.98
CA GLY A 134 11.61 -2.11 -4.12
C GLY A 134 12.42 -1.08 -4.89
N LEU A 135 12.05 0.21 -4.78
CA LEU A 135 12.64 1.31 -5.56
C LEU A 135 14.15 1.44 -5.38
N PHE A 136 14.72 1.00 -4.25
CA PHE A 136 16.17 0.96 -4.05
C PHE A 136 16.89 -0.03 -4.98
N ASN A 137 16.30 -1.21 -5.20
CA ASN A 137 16.88 -2.20 -6.13
C ASN A 137 16.78 -1.70 -7.57
N VAL A 138 15.67 -1.04 -7.91
CA VAL A 138 15.47 -0.39 -9.21
C VAL A 138 16.54 0.69 -9.42
N LEU A 139 16.72 1.58 -8.44
CA LEU A 139 17.74 2.62 -8.49
C LEU A 139 19.14 2.02 -8.68
N TYR A 140 19.49 1.01 -7.89
CA TYR A 140 20.79 0.34 -8.00
C TYR A 140 21.05 -0.23 -9.41
N LEU A 141 20.07 -0.96 -9.96
CA LEU A 141 20.18 -1.54 -11.30
C LEU A 141 20.24 -0.47 -12.40
N MET A 142 19.48 0.62 -12.27
CA MET A 142 19.50 1.72 -13.22
C MET A 142 20.82 2.50 -13.20
N VAL A 143 21.41 2.69 -12.02
CA VAL A 143 22.77 3.24 -11.89
C VAL A 143 23.77 2.32 -12.56
N PHE A 144 23.70 1.00 -12.28
CA PHE A 144 24.60 0.01 -12.85
C PHE A 144 24.57 -0.02 -14.39
N HIS A 145 23.38 0.08 -14.99
CA HIS A 145 23.20 0.13 -16.44
C HIS A 145 23.33 1.53 -17.05
N GLY A 146 23.60 2.56 -16.25
CA GLY A 146 23.86 3.93 -16.69
C GLY A 146 22.65 4.61 -17.34
N TYR A 147 21.47 4.49 -16.73
CA TYR A 147 20.27 5.23 -17.15
C TYR A 147 20.38 6.73 -16.80
N PRO A 148 19.67 7.63 -17.51
CA PRO A 148 19.65 9.05 -17.18
C PRO A 148 18.80 9.29 -15.93
N LEU A 149 19.45 9.47 -14.77
CA LEU A 149 18.78 9.57 -13.47
C LEU A 149 18.73 11.01 -12.95
N SER A 150 17.59 11.41 -12.43
CA SER A 150 17.35 12.70 -11.76
C SER A 150 16.78 12.44 -10.34
N PHE A 151 17.12 13.29 -9.37
CA PHE A 151 16.66 13.13 -7.98
C PHE A 151 15.93 14.38 -7.49
N LYS A 152 14.74 14.21 -6.92
CA LYS A 152 13.92 15.33 -6.41
C LYS A 152 13.45 15.09 -4.97
N GLY A 153 13.69 16.06 -4.10
CA GLY A 153 13.19 16.02 -2.73
C GLY A 153 11.68 16.24 -2.68
N THR A 154 10.94 15.47 -1.89
CA THR A 154 9.50 15.68 -1.65
C THR A 154 9.15 15.59 -0.17
N PHE A 155 8.02 16.19 0.20
CA PHE A 155 7.40 16.06 1.53
C PHE A 155 6.19 15.09 1.53
N ALA A 156 5.89 14.49 0.38
CA ALA A 156 4.70 13.68 0.17
C ALA A 156 4.94 12.25 0.68
N GLY A 157 4.42 11.92 1.87
CA GLY A 157 4.49 10.54 2.39
C GLY A 157 4.00 10.33 3.82
N GLY A 158 4.06 11.35 4.68
CA GLY A 158 3.81 11.17 6.13
C GLY A 158 2.34 11.04 6.54
N ALA A 159 1.50 12.00 6.14
CA ALA A 159 0.17 12.17 6.74
C ALA A 159 -0.84 11.08 6.35
N ARG A 160 -0.84 10.65 5.08
CA ARG A 160 -1.82 9.68 4.56
C ARG A 160 -1.62 8.28 5.16
N ASN A 161 -0.37 7.86 5.36
CA ASN A 161 -0.06 6.56 5.94
C ASN A 161 -0.41 6.50 7.43
N ALA A 162 -0.18 7.58 8.18
CA ALA A 162 -0.57 7.67 9.59
C ALA A 162 -2.09 7.53 9.78
N LEU A 163 -2.89 8.25 8.97
CA LEU A 163 -4.35 8.16 9.01
C LEU A 163 -4.87 6.75 8.70
N ILE A 164 -4.28 6.08 7.70
CA ILE A 164 -4.64 4.71 7.34
C ILE A 164 -4.33 3.74 8.48
N LEU A 165 -3.22 3.94 9.19
CA LEU A 165 -2.79 3.09 10.29
C LEU A 165 -3.68 3.26 11.51
N LEU A 166 -4.01 4.52 11.88
CA LEU A 166 -4.98 4.82 12.93
C LEU A 166 -6.34 4.20 12.63
N LEU A 167 -6.86 4.36 11.41
CA LEU A 167 -8.16 3.80 11.03
C LEU A 167 -8.19 2.27 11.10
N ARG A 168 -7.06 1.61 10.82
CA ARG A 168 -6.93 0.15 10.97
C ARG A 168 -6.95 -0.28 12.44
N MET A 169 -6.27 0.47 13.30
CA MET A 169 -6.28 0.20 14.75
C MET A 169 -7.68 0.37 15.33
N PHE A 170 -8.40 1.43 14.94
CA PHE A 170 -9.79 1.65 15.36
C PHE A 170 -10.73 0.51 14.92
N ALA A 171 -10.58 0.04 13.68
CA ALA A 171 -11.38 -1.07 13.19
C ALA A 171 -11.10 -2.38 13.96
N LEU A 172 -9.83 -2.65 14.28
CA LEU A 172 -9.45 -3.82 15.09
C LEU A 172 -9.98 -3.74 16.52
N SER A 173 -9.88 -2.57 17.16
CA SER A 173 -10.43 -2.37 18.51
C SER A 173 -11.95 -2.52 18.52
N ALA A 174 -12.65 -2.03 17.49
CA ALA A 174 -14.11 -2.14 17.37
C ALA A 174 -14.56 -3.61 17.23
N ILE A 175 -13.86 -4.41 16.43
CA ILE A 175 -14.11 -5.86 16.32
C ILE A 175 -13.94 -6.52 17.70
N ALA A 176 -12.82 -6.24 18.37
CA ALA A 176 -12.52 -6.84 19.66
C ALA A 176 -13.56 -6.48 20.73
N SER A 177 -14.00 -5.21 20.79
CA SER A 177 -15.03 -4.77 21.72
C SER A 177 -16.40 -5.39 21.43
N ALA A 178 -16.81 -5.44 20.15
CA ALA A 178 -18.10 -6.00 19.76
C ALA A 178 -18.17 -7.52 20.05
N LEU A 179 -17.12 -8.26 19.70
CA LEU A 179 -17.04 -9.69 19.98
C LEU A 179 -16.99 -9.98 21.49
N SER A 180 -16.23 -9.18 22.25
CA SER A 180 -16.16 -9.33 23.71
C SER A 180 -17.51 -9.07 24.37
N MET A 181 -18.25 -8.05 23.95
CA MET A 181 -19.58 -7.73 24.49
C MET A 181 -20.58 -8.85 24.19
N LEU A 182 -20.66 -9.28 22.93
CA LEU A 182 -21.55 -10.37 22.52
C LEU A 182 -21.22 -11.67 23.25
N PHE A 183 -19.92 -11.99 23.43
CA PHE A 183 -19.47 -13.17 24.16
C PHE A 183 -19.79 -13.14 25.66
N ILE A 184 -19.74 -11.96 26.29
CA ILE A 184 -20.12 -11.82 27.71
C ILE A 184 -21.63 -12.00 27.87
N ASN A 185 -22.43 -11.44 26.95
CA ASN A 185 -23.90 -11.58 26.94
C ASN A 185 -24.39 -12.97 26.50
N LEU A 186 -23.48 -13.89 26.17
CA LEU A 186 -23.75 -15.30 25.88
C LEU A 186 -23.73 -16.19 27.15
N LYS A 187 -23.36 -15.63 28.32
CA LYS A 187 -23.51 -16.35 29.60
C LYS A 187 -24.99 -16.55 29.95
N PRO A 188 -25.37 -17.72 30.49
CA PRO A 188 -26.73 -18.00 30.92
C PRO A 188 -27.17 -17.08 32.07
#